data_AF-A0A3R7RN88-F1
#
_entry.id   AF-A0A3R7RN88-F1
#
_cell.length_a   1.000
_cell.length_b   1.000
_cell.length_c   1.000
_cell.angle_alpha   90.00
_cell.angle_beta   90.00
_cell.angle_gamma   90.00
#
_symmetry.space_group_name_H-M   'P 1'
#
loop_
_entity.id
_entity.type
_entity.pdbx_description
1 polymer ?
#
loop_
_entity_poly.entity_id
_entity_poly.type
_entity_poly.pdbx_seq_one_letter_code
_entity_poly.pdbx_strand_id
1 'polypeptide(L)'
;MKLKNKLLILILTFFVNNAFANERFFNDAINLFEGKDYDKSKFLFQRNIVFNPKDSKSYLFLAKIYQIEEDEEKTEKNLNTALLLNPEDEEALYMLIDIELKRSNFSKVNDLRSDFEKICTTLCEKITLIQERLKNFDTSNES
;
A
#
# COMPACT_ATOMS: atom_id res chain seq x y z
N MET A 1 -20.12 -10.68 53.21
CA MET A 1 -20.33 -11.37 51.92
C MET A 1 -20.87 -10.46 50.80
N LYS A 2 -21.76 -9.50 51.08
CA LYS A 2 -22.42 -8.66 50.05
C LYS A 2 -21.52 -7.63 49.32
N LEU A 3 -20.43 -7.17 49.95
CA LEU A 3 -19.55 -6.13 49.37
C LEU A 3 -18.52 -6.69 48.38
N LYS A 4 -17.94 -7.88 48.68
CA LYS A 4 -17.00 -8.58 47.79
C LYS A 4 -17.66 -8.98 46.46
N ASN A 5 -18.93 -9.41 46.49
CA ASN A 5 -19.67 -9.75 45.27
C ASN A 5 -19.98 -8.51 44.40
N LYS A 6 -20.19 -7.33 44.99
CA LYS A 6 -20.38 -6.08 44.23
C LYS A 6 -19.09 -5.64 43.54
N LEU A 7 -17.93 -5.80 44.19
CA LEU A 7 -16.62 -5.51 43.60
C LEU A 7 -16.29 -6.47 42.44
N LEU A 8 -16.64 -7.75 42.58
CA LEU A 8 -16.47 -8.75 41.53
C LEU A 8 -17.32 -8.44 40.28
N ILE A 9 -18.57 -7.99 40.47
CA ILE A 9 -19.46 -7.56 39.39
C ILE A 9 -18.89 -6.33 38.65
N LEU A 10 -18.31 -5.37 39.39
CA LEU A 10 -17.70 -4.17 38.80
C LEU A 10 -16.47 -4.50 37.92
N ILE A 11 -15.64 -5.45 38.37
CA ILE A 11 -14.48 -5.95 37.62
C ILE A 11 -14.93 -6.69 36.36
N LEU A 12 -15.97 -7.54 36.46
CA LEU A 12 -16.55 -8.23 35.30
C LEU A 12 -17.05 -7.26 34.25
N THR A 13 -17.76 -6.18 34.63
CA THR A 13 -18.26 -5.17 33.68
C THR A 13 -17.16 -4.38 32.96
N PHE A 14 -15.96 -4.30 33.54
CA PHE A 14 -14.82 -3.60 32.90
C PHE A 14 -14.18 -4.43 31.77
N PHE A 15 -14.29 -5.76 31.83
CA PHE A 15 -13.76 -6.67 30.79
C PHE A 15 -14.73 -6.93 29.63
N VAL A 16 -16.03 -6.62 29.76
CA VAL A 16 -17.03 -6.86 28.69
C VAL A 16 -17.14 -5.71 27.68
N ASN A 17 -16.38 -4.62 27.86
CA ASN A 17 -16.30 -3.55 26.85
C ASN A 17 -15.29 -3.91 25.74
N ASN A 18 -15.43 -5.08 25.13
CA ASN A 18 -14.90 -5.31 23.79
C ASN A 18 -16.08 -5.21 22.84
N ALA A 19 -16.52 -3.99 22.56
CA ALA A 19 -17.40 -3.74 21.44
C ALA A 19 -16.58 -4.02 20.17
N PHE A 20 -16.61 -5.27 19.70
CA PHE A 20 -16.13 -5.65 18.37
C PHE A 20 -17.09 -5.05 17.34
N ALA A 21 -16.98 -3.74 17.11
CA ALA A 21 -17.56 -3.14 15.93
C ALA A 21 -16.82 -3.73 14.73
N ASN A 22 -17.55 -4.38 13.83
CA ASN A 22 -17.00 -4.92 12.60
C ASN A 22 -16.79 -3.75 11.62
N GLU A 23 -15.78 -2.90 11.90
CA GLU A 23 -15.51 -1.69 11.11
C GLU A 23 -14.96 -2.07 9.73
N ARG A 24 -15.67 -1.67 8.67
CA ARG A 24 -15.33 -1.96 7.27
C ARG A 24 -14.44 -0.87 6.66
N PHE A 25 -13.41 -0.47 7.38
CA PHE A 25 -12.55 0.67 7.01
C PHE A 25 -12.01 0.60 5.60
N PHE A 26 -11.53 -0.58 5.17
CA PHE A 26 -10.98 -0.76 3.85
C PHE A 26 -11.98 -0.40 2.74
N ASN A 27 -13.19 -0.94 2.79
CA ASN A 27 -14.19 -0.70 1.74
C ASN A 27 -14.64 0.77 1.71
N ASP A 28 -14.81 1.39 2.89
CA ASP A 28 -15.15 2.80 2.97
C ASP A 28 -14.00 3.68 2.44
N ALA A 29 -12.76 3.31 2.72
CA ALA A 29 -11.57 4.00 2.21
C ALA A 29 -11.47 3.91 0.67
N ILE A 30 -11.79 2.76 0.08
CA ILE A 30 -11.85 2.55 -1.37
C ILE A 30 -12.93 3.45 -2.00
N ASN A 31 -14.15 3.45 -1.45
CA ASN A 31 -15.23 4.30 -1.95
C ASN A 31 -14.85 5.80 -1.93
N LEU A 32 -14.17 6.25 -0.86
CA LEU A 32 -13.66 7.61 -0.77
C LEU A 32 -12.52 7.88 -1.75
N PHE A 33 -11.62 6.91 -1.97
CA PHE A 33 -10.54 7.02 -2.96
C PHE A 33 -11.10 7.20 -4.37
N GLU A 34 -12.08 6.37 -4.76
CA GLU A 34 -12.78 6.46 -6.04
C GLU A 34 -13.55 7.79 -6.18
N GLY A 35 -14.13 8.27 -5.06
CA GLY A 35 -14.74 9.59 -4.95
C GLY A 35 -13.75 10.77 -4.89
N LYS A 36 -12.43 10.50 -4.94
CA LYS A 36 -11.34 11.48 -4.86
C LYS A 36 -11.26 12.26 -3.54
N ASP A 37 -11.92 11.79 -2.50
CA ASP A 37 -11.76 12.32 -1.14
C ASP A 37 -10.53 11.67 -0.49
N TYR A 38 -9.35 12.03 -1.00
CA TYR A 38 -8.08 11.39 -0.65
C TYR A 38 -7.71 11.57 0.82
N ASP A 39 -8.06 12.70 1.44
CA ASP A 39 -7.78 12.95 2.85
C ASP A 39 -8.55 11.99 3.77
N LYS A 40 -9.86 11.82 3.55
CA LYS A 40 -10.64 10.87 4.34
C LYS A 40 -10.29 9.42 3.99
N SER A 41 -10.04 9.14 2.72
CA SER A 41 -9.59 7.82 2.27
C SER A 41 -8.28 7.41 2.97
N LYS A 42 -7.27 8.29 2.99
CA LYS A 42 -6.00 8.10 3.69
C LYS A 42 -6.20 7.81 5.17
N PHE A 43 -7.06 8.60 5.84
CA PHE A 43 -7.38 8.39 7.25
C PHE A 43 -8.00 7.00 7.50
N LEU A 44 -8.92 6.55 6.65
CA LEU A 44 -9.54 5.23 6.79
C LEU A 44 -8.58 4.08 6.46
N PHE A 45 -7.69 4.21 5.48
CA PHE A 45 -6.64 3.21 5.26
C PHE A 45 -5.68 3.12 6.45
N GLN A 46 -5.29 4.25 7.03
CA GLN A 46 -4.48 4.27 8.26
C GLN A 46 -5.21 3.59 9.42
N ARG A 47 -6.50 3.86 9.63
CA ARG A 47 -7.31 3.14 10.63
C ARG A 47 -7.39 1.65 10.33
N ASN A 48 -7.59 1.26 9.07
CA ASN A 48 -7.62 -0.15 8.68
C ASN A 48 -6.31 -0.85 9.06
N ILE A 49 -5.17 -0.23 8.81
CA ILE A 49 -3.85 -0.79 9.17
C ILE A 49 -3.69 -0.97 10.69
N VAL A 50 -4.27 -0.10 11.52
CA VAL A 50 -4.23 -0.28 12.99
C VAL A 50 -4.88 -1.60 13.41
N PHE A 51 -5.98 -1.99 12.76
CA PHE A 51 -6.70 -3.23 13.08
C PHE A 51 -6.23 -4.43 12.24
N ASN A 52 -5.77 -4.19 11.01
CA ASN A 52 -5.38 -5.18 10.01
C ASN A 52 -3.96 -4.86 9.48
N PRO A 53 -2.91 -4.95 10.31
CA PRO A 53 -1.57 -4.47 9.95
C PRO A 53 -0.91 -5.22 8.79
N LYS A 54 -1.44 -6.38 8.40
CA LYS A 54 -0.96 -7.21 7.29
C LYS A 54 -1.76 -7.03 5.99
N ASP A 55 -2.73 -6.10 5.95
CA ASP A 55 -3.47 -5.82 4.73
C ASP A 55 -2.62 -5.04 3.73
N SER A 56 -1.95 -5.75 2.83
CA SER A 56 -1.07 -5.18 1.80
C SER A 56 -1.77 -4.11 0.94
N LYS A 57 -3.06 -4.31 0.65
CA LYS A 57 -3.83 -3.39 -0.19
C LYS A 57 -3.97 -2.01 0.46
N SER A 58 -4.14 -1.94 1.78
CA SER A 58 -4.20 -0.65 2.47
C SER A 58 -2.90 0.16 2.28
N TYR A 59 -1.75 -0.50 2.32
CA TYR A 59 -0.47 0.17 2.05
C TYR A 59 -0.36 0.58 0.57
N LEU A 60 -0.78 -0.27 -0.37
CA LEU A 60 -0.80 0.09 -1.79
C LEU A 60 -1.66 1.33 -2.06
N PHE A 61 -2.86 1.41 -1.48
CA PHE A 61 -3.70 2.60 -1.65
C PHE A 61 -3.13 3.84 -0.95
N LEU A 62 -2.49 3.69 0.22
CA LEU A 62 -1.73 4.80 0.81
C LEU A 62 -0.61 5.28 -0.11
N ALA A 63 0.12 4.37 -0.75
CA ALA A 63 1.14 4.75 -1.73
C ALA A 63 0.54 5.53 -2.90
N LYS A 64 -0.61 5.09 -3.46
CA LYS A 64 -1.32 5.84 -4.51
C LYS A 64 -1.72 7.24 -4.07
N ILE A 65 -2.22 7.39 -2.85
CA ILE A 65 -2.59 8.71 -2.30
C ILE A 65 -1.34 9.59 -2.14
N TYR A 66 -0.26 9.07 -1.56
CA TYR A 66 0.98 9.85 -1.41
C TYR A 66 1.61 10.19 -2.76
N GLN A 67 1.43 9.36 -3.78
CA GLN A 67 1.88 9.67 -5.14
C GLN A 67 1.11 10.86 -5.72
N ILE A 68 -0.20 10.96 -5.46
CA ILE A 68 -1.04 12.11 -5.84
C ILE A 68 -0.62 13.37 -5.05
N GLU A 69 -0.19 13.21 -3.80
CA GLU A 69 0.34 14.28 -2.95
C GLU A 69 1.79 14.66 -3.28
N GLU A 70 2.40 14.02 -4.27
CA GLU A 70 3.81 14.19 -4.67
C GLU A 70 4.82 13.91 -3.53
N ASP A 71 4.40 13.13 -2.52
CA ASP A 71 5.26 12.67 -1.41
C ASP A 71 5.92 11.34 -1.79
N GLU A 72 7.02 11.42 -2.54
CA GLU A 72 7.73 10.25 -3.07
C GLU A 72 8.28 9.35 -1.95
N GLU A 73 8.76 9.92 -0.84
CA GLU A 73 9.29 9.17 0.30
C GLU A 73 8.21 8.27 0.92
N LYS A 74 7.02 8.83 1.20
CA LYS A 74 5.92 8.03 1.74
C LYS A 74 5.33 7.08 0.71
N THR A 75 5.34 7.45 -0.56
CA THR A 75 4.94 6.55 -1.65
C THR A 75 5.78 5.29 -1.61
N GLU A 76 7.11 5.44 -1.70
CA GLU A 76 8.05 4.31 -1.73
C GLU A 76 7.99 3.47 -0.46
N LYS A 77 7.92 4.10 0.71
CA LYS A 77 7.78 3.39 2.00
C LYS A 77 6.55 2.49 2.03
N ASN A 78 5.41 2.98 1.54
CA ASN A 78 4.18 2.21 1.51
C ASN A 78 4.21 1.12 0.43
N LEU A 79 4.80 1.37 -0.74
CA LEU A 79 5.01 0.34 -1.77
C LEU A 79 5.89 -0.80 -1.27
N ASN A 80 7.02 -0.49 -0.64
CA ASN A 80 7.91 -1.49 -0.05
C ASN A 80 7.21 -2.33 1.02
N THR A 81 6.33 -1.70 1.82
CA THR A 81 5.53 -2.43 2.81
C THR A 81 4.46 -3.31 2.15
N ALA A 82 3.79 -2.81 1.10
CA ALA A 82 2.82 -3.60 0.34
C ALA A 82 3.49 -4.84 -0.29
N LEU A 83 4.65 -4.68 -0.92
CA LEU A 83 5.43 -5.76 -1.53
C LEU A 83 6.02 -6.73 -0.50
N LEU A 84 6.39 -6.25 0.68
CA LEU A 84 6.82 -7.15 1.77
C LEU A 84 5.69 -8.07 2.23
N LEU A 85 4.46 -7.57 2.25
CA LEU A 85 3.26 -8.33 2.66
C LEU A 85 2.67 -9.16 1.52
N ASN A 86 2.77 -8.67 0.29
CA ASN A 86 2.32 -9.33 -0.94
C ASN A 86 3.35 -9.14 -2.07
N PRO A 87 4.35 -10.03 -2.18
CA PRO A 87 5.41 -9.91 -3.19
C PRO A 87 4.93 -10.02 -4.64
N GLU A 88 3.74 -10.59 -4.86
CA GLU A 88 3.14 -10.78 -6.19
C GLU A 88 2.23 -9.61 -6.61
N ASP A 89 2.25 -8.49 -5.88
CA ASP A 89 1.48 -7.30 -6.23
C ASP A 89 2.08 -6.60 -7.45
N GLU A 90 1.57 -6.94 -8.64
CA GLU A 90 2.01 -6.38 -9.92
C GLU A 90 1.96 -4.85 -9.93
N GLU A 91 0.90 -4.25 -9.39
CA GLU A 91 0.70 -2.81 -9.41
C GLU A 91 1.74 -2.12 -8.52
N ALA A 92 1.96 -2.62 -7.30
CA ALA A 92 2.96 -2.07 -6.40
C ALA A 92 4.38 -2.15 -6.99
N LEU A 93 4.71 -3.28 -7.62
CA LEU A 93 6.03 -3.49 -8.23
C LEU A 93 6.23 -2.57 -9.45
N TYR A 94 5.21 -2.43 -10.29
CA TYR A 94 5.27 -1.52 -11.44
C TYR A 94 5.41 -0.05 -11.00
N MET A 95 4.68 0.39 -9.97
CA MET A 95 4.82 1.74 -9.43
C MET A 95 6.24 2.00 -8.90
N LEU A 96 6.90 1.00 -8.29
CA LEU A 96 8.28 1.11 -7.83
C LEU A 96 9.26 1.21 -9.00
N ILE A 97 9.05 0.41 -10.06
CA ILE A 97 9.83 0.53 -11.31
C ILE A 97 9.71 1.94 -11.90
N ASP A 98 8.52 2.53 -11.88
CA ASP A 98 8.30 3.89 -12.38
C ASP A 98 9.06 4.95 -11.58
N ILE A 99 9.17 4.80 -10.25
CA ILE A 99 9.98 5.68 -9.39
C ILE A 99 11.47 5.55 -9.76
N GLU A 100 11.97 4.31 -9.88
CA GLU A 100 13.39 4.08 -10.18
C GLU A 100 13.77 4.52 -11.61
N LEU A 101 12.84 4.43 -12.56
CA LEU A 101 13.01 5.00 -13.90
C LEU A 101 13.12 6.53 -13.86
N LYS A 102 12.32 7.21 -13.03
CA LYS A 102 12.41 8.68 -12.86
C LYS A 102 13.74 9.09 -12.22
N ARG A 103 14.28 8.26 -11.32
CA ARG A 103 15.58 8.45 -10.69
C ARG A 103 16.77 8.01 -11.57
N SER A 104 16.50 7.49 -12.77
CA SER A 104 17.51 6.91 -13.67
C SER A 104 18.35 5.80 -13.02
N ASN A 105 17.81 5.10 -12.02
CA ASN A 105 18.47 3.98 -11.37
C ASN A 105 18.29 2.69 -12.18
N PHE A 106 18.90 2.64 -13.36
CA PHE A 106 18.67 1.57 -14.34
C PHE A 106 19.09 0.19 -13.84
N SER A 107 20.08 0.11 -12.93
CA SER A 107 20.42 -1.15 -12.27
C SER A 107 19.22 -1.70 -11.51
N LYS A 108 18.60 -0.87 -10.66
CA LYS A 108 17.45 -1.29 -9.87
C LYS A 108 16.22 -1.57 -10.74
N VAL A 109 16.01 -0.78 -11.80
CA VAL A 109 14.93 -1.04 -12.77
C VAL A 109 15.09 -2.41 -13.42
N ASN A 110 16.30 -2.80 -13.83
CA ASN A 110 16.52 -4.11 -14.45
C ASN A 110 16.22 -5.27 -13.47
N ASP A 111 16.61 -5.14 -12.21
CA ASP A 111 16.30 -6.13 -11.17
C ASP A 111 14.77 -6.24 -10.97
N LEU A 112 14.10 -5.11 -10.72
CA LEU A 112 12.66 -5.07 -10.49
C LEU A 112 11.86 -5.52 -11.71
N ARG A 113 12.31 -5.19 -12.93
CA ARG A 113 11.70 -5.68 -14.18
C ARG A 113 11.79 -7.20 -14.27
N SER A 114 12.94 -7.80 -13.94
CA SER A 114 13.08 -9.26 -13.95
C SER A 114 12.14 -9.92 -12.95
N ASP A 115 11.95 -9.32 -11.78
CA ASP A 115 10.97 -9.83 -10.81
C ASP A 115 9.53 -9.65 -11.32
N PHE A 116 9.23 -8.51 -11.94
CA PHE A 116 7.93 -8.24 -12.56
C PHE A 116 7.60 -9.23 -13.68
N GLU A 117 8.56 -9.55 -14.56
CA GLU A 117 8.42 -10.56 -15.61
C GLU A 117 8.07 -11.96 -15.07
N LYS A 118 8.49 -12.30 -13.84
CA LYS A 118 8.17 -13.59 -13.23
C LYS A 118 6.77 -13.63 -12.65
N ILE A 119 6.28 -12.52 -12.11
CA ILE A 119 5.00 -12.47 -11.39
C ILE A 119 3.84 -11.94 -12.23
N CYS A 120 4.11 -11.24 -13.33
CA CYS A 120 3.05 -10.56 -14.05
C CYS A 120 2.02 -11.55 -14.61
N THR A 121 0.76 -11.17 -14.51
CA THR A 121 -0.37 -11.92 -15.07
C THR A 121 -1.31 -10.99 -15.80
N THR A 122 -1.56 -9.80 -15.24
CA THR A 122 -2.53 -8.83 -15.75
C THR A 122 -1.89 -7.58 -16.34
N LEU A 123 -0.67 -7.23 -15.92
CA LEU A 123 0.06 -6.05 -16.34
C LEU A 123 1.31 -6.38 -17.17
N CYS A 124 1.41 -7.57 -17.75
CA CYS A 124 2.59 -7.98 -18.53
C CYS A 124 2.89 -7.08 -19.73
N GLU A 125 1.89 -6.41 -20.30
CA GLU A 125 2.09 -5.43 -21.38
C GLU A 125 2.97 -4.25 -20.95
N LYS A 126 3.07 -3.98 -19.64
CA LYS A 126 3.96 -2.95 -19.09
C LYS A 126 5.44 -3.25 -19.27
N ILE A 127 5.83 -4.50 -19.49
CA ILE A 127 7.23 -4.89 -19.73
C ILE A 127 7.79 -4.14 -20.94
N THR A 128 7.02 -4.08 -22.03
CA THR A 128 7.41 -3.36 -23.25
C THR A 128 7.61 -1.87 -22.99
N LEU A 129 6.71 -1.25 -22.21
CA LEU A 129 6.82 0.17 -21.85
C LEU A 129 8.08 0.47 -21.01
N ILE A 130 8.44 -0.44 -20.10
CA ILE A 130 9.68 -0.33 -19.31
C ILE A 130 10.89 -0.38 -20.25
N GLN A 131 10.91 -1.33 -21.19
CA GLN A 131 12.00 -1.49 -22.16
C GLN A 131 12.15 -0.28 -23.09
N GLU A 132 11.04 0.25 -23.60
CA GLU A 132 11.03 1.46 -24.43
C GLU A 132 11.62 2.66 -23.68
N ARG A 133 11.22 2.85 -22.43
CA ARG A 133 11.76 3.94 -21.59
C ARG A 133 13.26 3.78 -21.37
N LEU A 134 13.75 2.58 -21.09
CA LEU A 134 15.19 2.31 -20.95
C LEU A 134 15.96 2.64 -22.23
N LYS A 135 15.47 2.17 -23.39
CA LYS A 135 16.12 2.40 -24.70
C LYS A 135 16.24 3.89 -25.05
N ASN A 136 15.23 4.69 -24.71
CA ASN A 136 15.25 6.13 -24.96
C ASN A 136 16.34 6.86 -24.16
N PHE A 137 16.78 6.32 -23.02
CA PHE A 137 17.92 6.86 -22.27
C PHE A 137 19.26 6.50 -22.93
N ASP A 138 19.40 5.29 -23.46
CA ASP A 138 20.63 4.88 -24.15
C ASP A 138 20.89 5.75 -25.39
N THR A 139 19.85 5.99 -26.20
CA THR A 139 19.98 6.80 -27.43
C THR A 139 20.19 8.29 -27.17
N SER A 140 19.69 8.82 -26.04
CA SER A 140 19.91 10.23 -25.67
C SER A 140 21.30 10.50 -25.07
N ASN A 141 21.98 9.46 -24.57
CA ASN A 141 23.37 9.58 -24.11
C ASN A 141 24.41 9.41 -25.24
N GLU A 142 24.01 8.89 -26.40
CA GLU A 142 24.86 8.72 -27.59
C GLU A 142 24.76 9.89 -28.60
N SER A 143 23.91 10.89 -28.31
CA SER A 143 23.68 12.09 -29.14
C SER A 143 24.36 13.33 -28.56
#